data_AF-A0A916XVC1-F1
#
_entry.id   AF-A0A916XVC1-F1
#
_cell.length_a   1.000
_cell.length_b   1.000
_cell.length_c   1.000
_cell.angle_alpha   90.00
_cell.angle_beta   90.00
_cell.angle_gamma   90.00
#
_symmetry.space_group_name_H-M   'P 1'
#
loop_
_entity.id
_entity.type
_entity.pdbx_description
1 polymer ?
#
loop_
_entity_poly.entity_id
_entity_poly.type
_entity_poly.pdbx_seq_one_letter_code
_entity_poly.pdbx_strand_id
1 'polypeptide(L)'
;MQPKKITDQLSVSPQIMPDEMGQARAAGFRSIIVNRPDGEGADQPTFAEIAAAAEAAGMEARYIPVTMGKVGDDDAAAFGRAMDELPKPVIAFCRSGTRSATLWSLSEAGRRPLPDILERTKAAGYDMAGVVARIANGGKVVTDSGASGHDIVIVGGGAGGLAVAASMLARVPGLDIAIIEPADVHYYQPGWTLVGAGVFTPTETRKDMGALMPKGVSWIKAAVAAFEPDRKAVILEGCRVVTYNKLVVAPGLKLNWAASRA
;
A
#
# COMPACT_ATOMS: atom_id res chain seq x y z
N MET A 1 14.06 -6.83 6.61
CA MET A 1 13.36 -7.14 5.36
C MET A 1 12.44 -8.34 5.56
N GLN A 2 11.35 -8.42 4.80
CA GLN A 2 10.42 -9.58 4.82
C GLN A 2 10.09 -10.00 3.38
N PRO A 3 11.04 -10.66 2.68
CA PRO A 3 10.86 -11.02 1.28
C PRO A 3 9.73 -12.05 1.11
N LYS A 4 8.78 -11.74 0.24
CA LYS A 4 7.70 -12.62 -0.21
C LYS A 4 7.91 -12.95 -1.67
N LYS A 5 8.18 -14.22 -1.94
CA LYS A 5 8.53 -14.72 -3.28
C LYS A 5 7.30 -14.74 -4.19
N ILE A 6 7.39 -14.08 -5.35
CA ILE A 6 6.35 -14.16 -6.41
C ILE A 6 6.79 -15.14 -7.51
N THR A 7 8.07 -15.10 -7.90
CA THR A 7 8.69 -16.04 -8.84
C THR A 7 10.09 -16.44 -8.36
N ASP A 8 10.75 -17.36 -9.04
CA ASP A 8 12.16 -17.68 -8.76
C ASP A 8 13.10 -16.49 -9.00
N GLN A 9 12.68 -15.50 -9.78
CA GLN A 9 13.47 -14.33 -10.15
C GLN A 9 13.07 -13.05 -9.42
N LEU A 10 11.89 -13.02 -8.79
CA LEU A 10 11.37 -11.84 -8.10
C LEU A 10 10.78 -12.18 -6.72
N SER A 11 11.28 -11.48 -5.72
CA SER A 11 10.61 -11.31 -4.43
C SER A 11 10.17 -9.86 -4.24
N VAL A 12 9.09 -9.65 -3.49
CA VAL A 12 8.67 -8.33 -3.04
C VAL A 12 8.77 -8.20 -1.53
N SER A 13 8.96 -7.00 -1.01
CA SER A 13 9.05 -6.75 0.44
C SER A 13 8.34 -5.45 0.82
N PRO A 14 7.89 -5.31 2.08
CA PRO A 14 7.76 -4.00 2.73
C PRO A 14 9.09 -3.24 2.72
N GLN A 15 9.09 -2.00 3.23
CA GLN A 15 10.26 -1.12 3.30
C GLN A 15 11.52 -1.88 3.71
N ILE A 16 12.57 -1.76 2.89
CA ILE A 16 13.92 -2.28 3.17
C ILE A 16 14.79 -1.10 3.63
N MET A 17 15.59 -1.31 4.67
CA MET A 17 16.49 -0.30 5.22
C MET A 17 17.92 -0.49 4.68
N PRO A 18 18.76 0.58 4.60
CA PRO A 18 20.11 0.49 4.05
C PRO A 18 21.01 -0.55 4.74
N ASP A 19 20.86 -0.72 6.05
CA ASP A 19 21.58 -1.71 6.86
C ASP A 19 21.20 -3.16 6.55
N GLU A 20 20.10 -3.38 5.82
CA GLU A 20 19.62 -4.71 5.44
C GLU A 20 20.20 -5.21 4.11
N MET A 21 20.95 -4.38 3.36
CA MET A 21 21.49 -4.76 2.04
C MET A 21 22.47 -5.93 2.11
N GLY A 22 23.30 -5.99 3.17
CA GLY A 22 24.18 -7.13 3.41
C GLY A 22 23.41 -8.44 3.59
N GLN A 23 22.30 -8.38 4.34
CA GLN A 23 21.40 -9.51 4.53
C GLN A 23 20.72 -9.91 3.21
N ALA A 24 20.29 -8.94 2.40
CA ALA A 24 19.70 -9.19 1.09
C ALA A 24 20.69 -9.88 0.13
N ARG A 25 21.95 -9.44 0.10
CA ARG A 25 23.01 -10.07 -0.69
C ARG A 25 23.28 -11.50 -0.22
N ALA A 26 23.38 -11.71 1.10
CA ALA A 26 23.58 -13.04 1.70
C ALA A 26 22.41 -14.00 1.39
N ALA A 27 21.18 -13.47 1.31
CA ALA A 27 19.99 -14.22 0.89
C ALA A 27 19.96 -14.52 -0.62
N GLY A 28 20.97 -14.07 -1.38
CA GLY A 28 21.15 -14.41 -2.78
C GLY A 28 20.65 -13.35 -3.76
N PHE A 29 19.98 -12.28 -3.31
CA PHE A 29 19.54 -11.21 -4.20
C PHE A 29 20.75 -10.51 -4.85
N ARG A 30 20.59 -10.13 -6.11
CA ARG A 30 21.62 -9.44 -6.90
C ARG A 30 21.24 -8.01 -7.23
N SER A 31 19.95 -7.71 -7.23
CA SER A 31 19.44 -6.38 -7.54
C SER A 31 18.26 -5.99 -6.67
N ILE A 32 18.08 -4.69 -6.49
CA ILE A 32 16.98 -4.08 -5.77
C ILE A 32 16.21 -3.09 -6.66
N ILE A 33 14.88 -3.16 -6.64
CA ILE A 33 14.01 -2.16 -7.28
C ILE A 33 13.25 -1.40 -6.21
N VAL A 34 13.36 -0.08 -6.22
CA VAL A 34 12.64 0.80 -5.29
C VAL A 34 11.44 1.41 -6.00
N ASN A 35 10.25 1.03 -5.54
CA ASN A 35 8.97 1.55 -6.05
C ASN A 35 8.31 2.57 -5.11
N ARG A 36 8.98 2.91 -4.01
CA ARG A 36 8.56 3.97 -3.09
C ARG A 36 9.22 5.31 -3.49
N PRO A 37 8.47 6.35 -3.89
CA PRO A 37 9.04 7.67 -4.10
C PRO A 37 9.60 8.21 -2.79
N ASP A 38 10.72 8.92 -2.88
CA ASP A 38 11.36 9.58 -1.74
C ASP A 38 10.42 10.58 -1.06
N GLY A 39 10.56 10.72 0.26
CA GLY A 39 9.76 11.65 1.08
C GLY A 39 8.32 11.20 1.37
N GLU A 40 7.97 9.93 1.13
CA GLU A 40 6.62 9.42 1.45
C GLU A 40 6.37 9.22 2.95
N GLY A 41 7.43 8.97 3.75
CA GLY A 41 7.37 8.84 5.21
C GLY A 41 8.57 9.48 5.91
N ALA A 42 8.43 9.79 7.20
CA ALA A 42 9.50 10.40 8.01
C ALA A 42 10.65 9.42 8.30
N ASP A 43 10.29 8.14 8.41
CA ASP A 43 11.15 6.99 8.65
C ASP A 43 11.80 6.46 7.36
N GLN A 44 11.54 7.08 6.22
CA GLN A 44 11.92 6.56 4.92
C GLN A 44 13.35 7.00 4.53
N PRO A 45 14.26 6.04 4.29
CA PRO A 45 15.52 6.29 3.59
C PRO A 45 15.25 6.73 2.15
N THR A 46 16.08 7.65 1.67
CA THR A 46 16.08 8.07 0.27
C THR A 46 16.59 6.96 -0.65
N PHE A 47 16.23 7.01 -1.93
CA PHE A 47 16.79 6.11 -2.92
C PHE A 47 18.31 6.22 -2.99
N ALA A 48 18.88 7.42 -2.82
CA ALA A 48 20.33 7.61 -2.82
C ALA A 48 21.02 6.80 -1.71
N GLU A 49 20.48 6.81 -0.48
CA GLU A 49 21.00 6.02 0.64
C GLU A 49 20.86 4.51 0.38
N ILE A 50 19.74 4.08 -0.20
CA ILE A 50 19.51 2.68 -0.57
C ILE A 50 20.47 2.23 -1.67
N ALA A 51 20.67 3.05 -2.70
CA ALA A 51 21.55 2.75 -3.82
C ALA A 51 23.02 2.64 -3.38
N ALA A 52 23.49 3.57 -2.54
CA ALA A 52 24.84 3.51 -1.98
C ALA A 52 25.06 2.25 -1.14
N ALA A 53 24.09 1.87 -0.31
CA ALA A 53 24.18 0.64 0.49
C ALA A 53 24.11 -0.63 -0.37
N ALA A 54 23.29 -0.63 -1.43
CA ALA A 54 23.22 -1.74 -2.38
C ALA A 54 24.55 -1.91 -3.12
N GLU A 55 25.14 -0.81 -3.62
CA GLU A 55 26.45 -0.82 -4.28
C GLU A 55 27.56 -1.33 -3.35
N ALA A 56 27.59 -0.87 -2.10
CA ALA A 56 28.53 -1.37 -1.09
C ALA A 56 28.35 -2.88 -0.81
N ALA A 57 27.14 -3.41 -0.95
CA ALA A 57 26.84 -4.84 -0.88
C ALA A 57 27.03 -5.58 -2.23
N GLY A 58 27.52 -4.89 -3.26
CA GLY A 58 27.75 -5.38 -4.62
C GLY A 58 26.47 -5.70 -5.41
N MET A 59 25.35 -5.07 -5.07
CA MET A 59 24.05 -5.23 -5.71
C MET A 59 23.73 -4.04 -6.61
N GLU A 60 23.00 -4.27 -7.69
CA GLU A 60 22.47 -3.19 -8.52
C GLU A 60 21.19 -2.61 -7.94
N ALA A 61 20.98 -1.30 -8.06
CA ALA A 61 19.77 -0.62 -7.61
C ALA A 61 19.09 0.11 -8.77
N ARG A 62 17.75 -0.03 -8.88
CA ARG A 62 16.93 0.70 -9.84
C ARG A 62 15.82 1.45 -9.14
N TYR A 63 15.65 2.72 -9.50
CA TYR A 63 14.56 3.56 -8.99
C TYR A 63 13.43 3.64 -10.01
N ILE A 64 12.25 3.14 -9.63
CA ILE A 64 11.02 3.21 -10.44
C ILE A 64 9.89 3.68 -9.52
N PRO A 65 9.94 4.96 -9.09
CA PRO A 65 9.00 5.48 -8.10
C PRO A 65 7.61 5.58 -8.71
N VAL A 66 6.62 4.98 -8.04
CA VAL A 66 5.23 5.09 -8.46
C VAL A 66 4.37 5.67 -7.34
N THR A 67 3.53 6.62 -7.73
CA THR A 67 2.53 7.17 -6.82
C THR A 67 1.30 6.26 -6.83
N MET A 68 0.76 6.00 -5.65
CA MET A 68 -0.45 5.18 -5.49
C MET A 68 -1.61 5.77 -6.29
N GLY A 69 -2.39 4.90 -6.94
CA GLY A 69 -3.55 5.30 -7.76
C GLY A 69 -3.17 5.84 -9.14
N LYS A 70 -1.88 6.02 -9.41
CA LYS A 70 -1.34 6.50 -10.70
C LYS A 70 -0.38 5.51 -11.35
N VAL A 71 -0.44 4.22 -10.98
CA VAL A 71 0.38 3.19 -11.66
C VAL A 71 -0.09 3.10 -13.10
N GLY A 72 0.67 3.71 -14.00
CA GLY A 72 0.41 3.74 -15.42
C GLY A 72 1.00 2.53 -16.13
N ASP A 73 0.62 2.37 -17.39
CA ASP A 73 1.16 1.31 -18.24
C ASP A 73 2.66 1.54 -18.52
N ASP A 74 3.10 2.81 -18.55
CA ASP A 74 4.51 3.19 -18.66
C ASP A 74 5.34 2.73 -17.47
N ASP A 75 4.79 2.81 -16.25
CA ASP A 75 5.46 2.34 -15.04
C ASP A 75 5.63 0.82 -15.07
N ALA A 76 4.57 0.10 -15.49
CA ALA A 76 4.60 -1.34 -15.65
C ALA A 76 5.63 -1.77 -16.72
N ALA A 77 5.69 -1.04 -17.84
CA ALA A 77 6.69 -1.28 -18.87
C ALA A 77 8.11 -0.99 -18.36
N ALA A 78 8.32 0.06 -17.57
CA ALA A 78 9.60 0.35 -16.94
C ALA A 78 10.03 -0.74 -15.96
N PHE A 79 9.09 -1.25 -15.16
CA PHE A 79 9.34 -2.39 -14.27
C PHE A 79 9.70 -3.66 -15.04
N GLY A 80 8.97 -3.97 -16.11
CA GLY A 80 9.27 -5.10 -17.00
C GLY A 80 10.67 -5.01 -17.60
N ARG A 81 11.05 -3.84 -18.14
CA ARG A 81 12.42 -3.61 -18.66
C ARG A 81 13.49 -3.81 -17.58
N ALA A 82 13.26 -3.29 -16.38
CA ALA A 82 14.20 -3.50 -15.28
C ALA A 82 14.33 -4.98 -14.90
N MET A 83 13.23 -5.75 -14.91
CA MET A 83 13.29 -7.20 -14.70
C MET A 83 14.06 -7.92 -15.81
N ASP A 84 13.96 -7.46 -17.07
CA ASP A 84 14.70 -8.03 -18.19
C ASP A 84 16.22 -7.73 -18.06
N GLU A 85 16.59 -6.52 -17.66
CA GLU A 85 17.98 -6.02 -17.59
C GLU A 85 18.75 -6.48 -16.33
N LEU A 86 18.14 -6.38 -15.15
CA LEU A 86 18.87 -6.48 -13.88
C LEU A 86 19.35 -7.91 -13.59
N PRO A 87 20.50 -8.09 -12.91
CA PRO A 87 20.91 -9.38 -12.38
C PRO A 87 19.86 -10.00 -11.44
N LYS A 88 19.59 -11.29 -11.61
CA LYS A 88 18.60 -12.04 -10.82
C LYS A 88 19.29 -12.82 -9.69
N PRO A 89 18.59 -13.13 -8.59
CA PRO A 89 17.23 -12.72 -8.25
C PRO A 89 17.10 -11.25 -7.85
N VAL A 90 15.97 -10.64 -8.20
CA VAL A 90 15.61 -9.25 -7.87
C VAL A 90 14.74 -9.24 -6.61
N ILE A 91 14.97 -8.27 -5.73
CA ILE A 91 14.02 -7.91 -4.66
C ILE A 91 13.46 -6.51 -4.92
N ALA A 92 12.15 -6.39 -5.07
CA ALA A 92 11.49 -5.11 -5.24
C ALA A 92 10.76 -4.70 -3.96
N PHE A 93 10.77 -3.43 -3.59
CA PHE A 93 10.04 -2.99 -2.40
C PHE A 93 9.36 -1.64 -2.58
N CYS A 94 8.32 -1.45 -1.77
CA CYS A 94 7.76 -0.13 -1.52
C CYS A 94 7.46 0.03 -0.02
N ARG A 95 6.41 0.76 0.39
CA ARG A 95 5.98 0.75 1.80
C ARG A 95 5.55 -0.64 2.28
N SER A 96 4.58 -1.27 1.60
CA SER A 96 3.97 -2.57 1.95
C SER A 96 4.32 -3.72 0.99
N GLY A 97 4.99 -3.41 -0.13
CA GLY A 97 5.23 -4.32 -1.25
C GLY A 97 4.12 -4.37 -2.32
N THR A 98 2.94 -3.77 -2.06
CA THR A 98 1.79 -3.81 -2.97
C THR A 98 2.08 -3.17 -4.33
N ARG A 99 2.86 -2.09 -4.39
CA ARG A 99 3.25 -1.44 -5.66
C ARG A 99 4.10 -2.35 -6.52
N SER A 100 5.10 -2.97 -5.93
CA SER A 100 6.00 -3.88 -6.63
C SER A 100 5.23 -5.08 -7.19
N ALA A 101 4.31 -5.66 -6.40
CA ALA A 101 3.44 -6.73 -6.86
C ALA A 101 2.46 -6.28 -7.97
N THR A 102 1.92 -5.06 -7.87
CA THR A 102 1.05 -4.47 -8.90
C THR A 102 1.80 -4.25 -10.21
N LEU A 103 3.00 -3.65 -10.15
CA LEU A 103 3.84 -3.38 -11.31
C LEU A 103 4.25 -4.67 -12.03
N TRP A 104 4.64 -5.68 -11.27
CA TRP A 104 4.92 -7.00 -11.82
C TRP A 104 3.69 -7.62 -12.49
N SER A 105 2.53 -7.56 -11.84
CA SER A 105 1.29 -8.12 -12.39
C SER A 105 0.90 -7.45 -13.71
N LEU A 106 1.06 -6.12 -13.80
CA LEU A 106 0.81 -5.35 -15.02
C LEU A 106 1.87 -5.63 -16.10
N SER A 107 3.14 -5.77 -15.74
CA SER A 107 4.20 -6.06 -16.71
C SER A 107 4.07 -7.46 -17.33
N GLU A 108 3.49 -8.41 -16.60
CA GLU A 108 3.29 -9.79 -17.05
C GLU A 108 1.96 -10.02 -17.78
N ALA A 109 1.05 -9.04 -17.78
CA ALA A 109 -0.30 -9.13 -18.35
C ALA A 109 -0.37 -9.69 -19.79
N GLY A 110 0.64 -9.42 -20.61
CA GLY A 110 0.77 -9.94 -21.98
C GLY A 110 1.81 -11.04 -22.15
N ARG A 111 2.53 -11.42 -21.09
CA ARG A 111 3.61 -12.40 -21.08
C ARG A 111 3.19 -13.73 -20.42
N ARG A 112 2.15 -13.70 -19.57
CA ARG A 112 1.66 -14.86 -18.80
C ARG A 112 0.13 -14.90 -18.75
N PRO A 113 -0.46 -16.10 -18.56
CA PRO A 113 -1.89 -16.21 -18.28
C PRO A 113 -2.28 -15.48 -16.98
N LEU A 114 -3.38 -14.73 -17.00
CA LEU A 114 -3.90 -14.00 -15.84
C LEU A 114 -4.10 -14.87 -14.58
N PRO A 115 -4.59 -16.13 -14.67
CA PRO A 115 -4.69 -16.99 -13.48
C PRO A 115 -3.35 -17.28 -12.80
N ASP A 116 -2.26 -17.45 -13.57
CA ASP A 116 -0.91 -17.69 -13.02
C ASP A 116 -0.41 -16.46 -12.27
N ILE A 117 -0.69 -15.26 -12.78
CA ILE A 117 -0.36 -14.00 -12.10
C ILE A 117 -1.05 -13.92 -10.73
N LEU A 118 -2.37 -14.20 -10.69
CA LEU A 118 -3.15 -14.18 -9.45
C LEU A 118 -2.68 -15.20 -8.43
N GLU A 119 -2.42 -16.43 -8.87
CA GLU A 119 -1.96 -17.50 -7.98
C GLU A 119 -0.64 -17.13 -7.30
N ARG A 120 0.32 -16.61 -8.08
CA ARG A 120 1.65 -16.22 -7.59
C ARG A 120 1.59 -15.04 -6.63
N THR A 121 0.85 -13.98 -6.96
CA THR A 121 0.75 -12.83 -6.05
C THR A 121 -0.02 -13.20 -4.79
N LYS A 122 -1.07 -14.01 -4.90
CA LYS A 122 -1.84 -14.49 -3.74
C LYS A 122 -0.99 -15.37 -2.82
N ALA A 123 -0.16 -16.25 -3.37
CA ALA A 123 0.81 -17.04 -2.60
C ALA A 123 1.83 -16.14 -1.86
N ALA A 124 2.20 -15.01 -2.46
CA ALA A 124 3.00 -13.98 -1.82
C ALA A 124 2.20 -13.06 -0.86
N GLY A 125 0.91 -13.30 -0.64
CA GLY A 125 0.06 -12.53 0.26
C GLY A 125 -0.42 -11.19 -0.31
N TYR A 126 -0.47 -11.04 -1.63
CA TYR A 126 -0.98 -9.87 -2.33
C TYR A 126 -2.17 -10.24 -3.23
N ASP A 127 -3.35 -9.70 -2.89
CA ASP A 127 -4.54 -9.85 -3.73
C ASP A 127 -4.46 -8.89 -4.93
N MET A 128 -4.35 -9.46 -6.13
CA MET A 128 -4.25 -8.72 -7.40
C MET A 128 -5.49 -8.91 -8.28
N ALA A 129 -6.61 -9.40 -7.73
CA ALA A 129 -7.86 -9.57 -8.49
C ALA A 129 -8.30 -8.26 -9.17
N GLY A 130 -8.16 -7.12 -8.48
CA GLY A 130 -8.46 -5.80 -9.04
C GLY A 130 -7.52 -5.40 -10.18
N VAL A 131 -6.23 -5.73 -10.08
CA VAL A 131 -5.25 -5.46 -11.15
C VAL A 131 -5.56 -6.29 -12.38
N VAL A 132 -5.89 -7.57 -12.21
CA VAL A 132 -6.25 -8.46 -13.31
C VAL A 132 -7.56 -8.06 -13.96
N ALA A 133 -8.56 -7.63 -13.19
CA ALA A 133 -9.77 -7.03 -13.74
C ALA A 133 -9.42 -5.79 -14.58
N ARG A 134 -8.55 -4.91 -14.10
CA ARG A 134 -8.06 -3.76 -14.89
C ARG A 134 -7.39 -4.20 -16.21
N ILE A 135 -6.52 -5.21 -16.15
CA ILE A 135 -5.84 -5.77 -17.33
C ILE A 135 -6.86 -6.31 -18.35
N ALA A 136 -7.78 -7.16 -17.90
CA ALA A 136 -8.81 -7.77 -18.75
C ALA A 136 -9.70 -6.73 -19.43
N ASN A 137 -9.85 -5.54 -18.81
CA ASN A 137 -10.65 -4.43 -19.33
C ASN A 137 -9.82 -3.36 -20.05
N GLY A 138 -8.63 -3.71 -20.54
CA GLY A 138 -7.80 -2.81 -21.35
C GLY A 138 -7.32 -1.58 -20.58
N GLY A 139 -6.93 -1.77 -19.31
CA GLY A 139 -6.44 -0.69 -18.45
C GLY A 139 -7.54 0.09 -17.74
N LYS A 140 -8.82 -0.16 -18.04
CA LYS A 140 -9.96 0.51 -17.39
C LYS A 140 -10.29 -0.14 -16.05
N VAL A 141 -10.47 0.68 -15.03
CA VAL A 141 -11.02 0.23 -13.74
C VAL A 141 -12.51 -0.05 -13.93
N VAL A 142 -12.91 -1.30 -13.76
CA VAL A 142 -14.31 -1.72 -13.81
C VAL A 142 -14.93 -1.58 -12.44
N THR A 143 -15.98 -0.77 -12.37
CA THR A 143 -16.73 -0.47 -11.13
C THR A 143 -17.96 -1.35 -10.94
N ASP A 144 -18.41 -2.06 -11.97
CA ASP A 144 -19.71 -2.78 -11.98
C ASP A 144 -19.63 -4.28 -11.66
N SER A 145 -18.46 -4.91 -11.79
CA SER A 145 -18.36 -6.38 -11.75
C SER A 145 -17.38 -6.84 -10.67
N GLY A 146 -17.86 -6.91 -9.43
CA GLY A 146 -17.11 -7.48 -8.29
C GLY A 146 -16.68 -6.50 -7.19
N ALA A 147 -17.11 -5.24 -7.25
CA ALA A 147 -16.94 -4.30 -6.14
C ALA A 147 -17.87 -4.69 -4.98
N SER A 148 -17.31 -4.82 -3.77
CA SER A 148 -18.14 -4.90 -2.56
C SER A 148 -18.78 -3.52 -2.35
N GLY A 149 -20.07 -3.40 -2.66
CA GLY A 149 -20.84 -2.18 -2.43
C GLY A 149 -21.29 -2.07 -0.98
N HIS A 150 -21.22 -0.86 -0.43
CA HIS A 150 -21.72 -0.54 0.91
C HIS A 150 -22.64 0.67 0.89
N ASP A 151 -23.56 0.76 1.84
CA ASP A 151 -24.38 1.98 1.99
C ASP A 151 -23.51 3.19 2.31
N ILE A 152 -22.62 3.05 3.30
CA ILE A 152 -21.66 4.07 3.67
C ILE A 152 -20.24 3.52 3.54
N VAL A 153 -19.39 4.24 2.84
CA VAL A 153 -17.93 4.06 2.90
C VAL A 153 -17.31 5.22 3.65
N ILE A 154 -16.43 4.91 4.60
CA ILE A 154 -15.66 5.87 5.37
C ILE A 154 -14.18 5.66 5.06
N VAL A 155 -13.52 6.68 4.53
CA VAL A 155 -12.08 6.66 4.25
C VAL A 155 -11.33 7.25 5.44
N GLY A 156 -10.56 6.41 6.11
CA GLY A 156 -9.77 6.75 7.31
C GLY A 156 -10.43 6.26 8.61
N GLY A 157 -9.70 5.45 9.37
CA GLY A 157 -10.04 4.96 10.71
C GLY A 157 -9.44 5.80 11.84
N GLY A 158 -9.20 7.09 11.56
CA GLY A 158 -8.80 8.08 12.55
C GLY A 158 -9.96 8.52 13.45
N ALA A 159 -9.71 9.52 14.29
CA ALA A 159 -10.70 10.00 15.26
C ALA A 159 -12.03 10.40 14.59
N GLY A 160 -11.97 11.10 13.45
CA GLY A 160 -13.15 11.51 12.69
C GLY A 160 -13.94 10.33 12.12
N GLY A 161 -13.25 9.39 11.45
CA GLY A 161 -13.91 8.25 10.80
C GLY A 161 -14.59 7.32 11.79
N LEU A 162 -13.91 6.94 12.88
CA LEU A 162 -14.49 6.10 13.93
C LEU A 162 -15.65 6.79 14.66
N ALA A 163 -15.53 8.09 14.95
CA ALA A 163 -16.59 8.85 15.59
C ALA A 163 -17.85 8.93 14.71
N VAL A 164 -17.68 9.20 13.40
CA VAL A 164 -18.81 9.24 12.46
C VAL A 164 -19.48 7.87 12.35
N ALA A 165 -18.71 6.78 12.22
CA ALA A 165 -19.24 5.43 12.15
C ALA A 165 -20.08 5.07 13.39
N ALA A 166 -19.52 5.27 14.59
CA ALA A 166 -20.22 4.99 15.84
C ALA A 166 -21.49 5.84 16.00
N SER A 167 -21.40 7.12 15.63
CA SER A 167 -22.50 8.08 15.63
C SER A 167 -23.63 7.67 14.68
N MET A 168 -23.32 7.16 13.49
CA MET A 168 -24.29 6.65 12.52
C MET A 168 -24.97 5.37 13.04
N LEU A 169 -24.21 4.38 13.51
CA LEU A 169 -24.75 3.12 14.02
C LEU A 169 -25.66 3.31 15.24
N ALA A 170 -25.35 4.28 16.10
CA ALA A 170 -26.18 4.61 17.26
C ALA A 170 -27.55 5.20 16.87
N ARG A 171 -27.66 5.86 15.70
CA ARG A 171 -28.89 6.51 15.22
C ARG A 171 -29.66 5.65 14.23
N VAL A 172 -28.95 4.85 13.43
CA VAL A 172 -29.51 3.97 12.42
C VAL A 172 -28.91 2.58 12.61
N PRO A 173 -29.53 1.74 13.45
CA PRO A 173 -29.09 0.36 13.65
C PRO A 173 -29.16 -0.44 12.33
N GLY A 174 -28.16 -1.29 12.09
CA GLY A 174 -28.13 -2.15 10.90
C GLY A 174 -27.63 -1.50 9.61
N LEU A 175 -27.16 -0.24 9.67
CA LEU A 175 -26.53 0.43 8.52
C LEU A 175 -25.28 -0.35 8.06
N ASP A 176 -25.17 -0.62 6.76
CA ASP A 176 -23.96 -1.22 6.20
C ASP A 176 -22.86 -0.17 6.03
N ILE A 177 -21.84 -0.25 6.89
CA ILE A 177 -20.71 0.68 6.90
C ILE A 177 -19.42 -0.08 6.66
N ALA A 178 -18.66 0.36 5.66
CA ALA A 178 -17.26 -0.02 5.50
C ALA A 178 -16.33 1.11 5.93
N ILE A 179 -15.30 0.78 6.71
CA ILE A 179 -14.21 1.68 7.07
C ILE A 179 -12.94 1.19 6.39
N ILE A 180 -12.35 2.05 5.55
CA ILE A 180 -11.10 1.77 4.84
C ILE A 180 -9.95 2.41 5.62
N GLU A 181 -9.12 1.59 6.24
CA GLU A 181 -8.00 2.00 7.09
C GLU A 181 -6.86 0.98 7.01
N PRO A 182 -5.66 1.38 6.56
CA PRO A 182 -4.53 0.46 6.43
C PRO A 182 -3.82 0.14 7.76
N ALA A 183 -3.87 1.01 8.76
CA ALA A 183 -3.07 0.86 9.99
C ALA A 183 -3.70 -0.16 10.96
N ASP A 184 -2.86 -1.05 11.51
CA ASP A 184 -3.26 -1.95 12.60
C ASP A 184 -3.39 -1.24 13.95
N VAL A 185 -2.95 0.02 14.03
CA VAL A 185 -2.81 0.77 15.28
C VAL A 185 -3.40 2.17 15.12
N HIS A 186 -4.16 2.58 16.13
CA HIS A 186 -4.67 3.95 16.26
C HIS A 186 -3.86 4.70 17.31
N TYR A 187 -3.53 5.97 17.02
CA TYR A 187 -2.83 6.85 17.96
C TYR A 187 -3.72 8.00 18.42
N TYR A 188 -3.78 8.20 19.74
CA TYR A 188 -4.31 9.43 20.33
C TYR A 188 -3.26 10.55 20.24
N GLN A 189 -3.19 11.16 19.05
CA GLN A 189 -2.19 12.18 18.71
C GLN A 189 -2.16 13.39 19.67
N PRO A 190 -3.29 13.89 20.23
CA PRO A 190 -3.23 14.97 21.21
C PRO A 190 -2.39 14.64 22.45
N GLY A 191 -2.23 13.35 22.80
CA GLY A 191 -1.38 12.91 23.90
C GLY A 191 0.13 13.02 23.61
N TRP A 192 0.55 13.22 22.36
CA TRP A 192 1.98 13.27 22.01
C TRP A 192 2.71 14.49 22.59
N THR A 193 2.02 15.59 22.86
CA THR A 193 2.61 16.73 23.57
C THR A 193 2.99 16.34 25.00
N LEU A 194 2.16 15.53 25.67
CA LEU A 194 2.43 14.99 27.00
C LEU A 194 3.52 13.92 26.99
N VAL A 195 3.66 13.17 25.88
CA VAL A 195 4.81 12.27 25.67
C VAL A 195 6.11 13.07 25.57
N GLY A 196 6.13 14.14 24.77
CA GLY A 196 7.29 15.03 24.68
C GLY A 196 7.68 15.69 26.01
N ALA A 197 6.70 15.93 26.89
CA ALA A 197 6.91 16.46 28.23
C ALA A 197 7.29 15.40 29.28
N GLY A 198 7.37 14.12 28.92
CA GLY A 198 7.69 13.03 29.85
C GLY A 198 6.54 12.65 30.80
N VAL A 199 5.32 13.11 30.54
CA VAL A 199 4.13 12.81 31.35
C VAL A 199 3.48 11.51 30.90
N PHE A 200 3.43 11.26 29.59
CA PHE A 200 2.96 10.01 29.00
C PHE A 200 4.10 9.24 28.34
N THR A 201 3.90 7.94 28.19
CA THR A 201 4.72 7.08 27.34
C THR A 201 4.09 6.97 25.94
N PRO A 202 4.89 6.71 24.88
CA PRO A 202 4.36 6.47 23.54
C PRO A 202 3.28 5.36 23.50
N THR A 203 3.46 4.33 24.32
CA THR A 203 2.56 3.18 24.43
C THR A 203 1.19 3.55 24.99
N GLU A 204 1.08 4.52 25.90
CA GLU A 204 -0.21 4.97 26.45
C GLU A 204 -1.08 5.67 25.40
N THR A 205 -0.46 6.24 24.37
CA THR A 205 -1.17 6.89 23.26
C THR A 205 -1.57 5.92 22.14
N ARG A 206 -1.21 4.63 22.27
CA ARG A 206 -1.36 3.61 21.23
C ARG A 206 -2.48 2.64 21.57
N LYS A 207 -3.37 2.35 20.61
CA LYS A 207 -4.39 1.30 20.73
C LYS A 207 -4.42 0.42 19.49
N ASP A 208 -4.78 -0.85 19.68
CA ASP A 208 -5.10 -1.73 18.56
C ASP A 208 -6.32 -1.19 17.80
N MET A 209 -6.21 -1.10 16.47
CA MET A 209 -7.26 -0.53 15.62
C MET A 209 -8.52 -1.42 15.62
N GLY A 210 -8.35 -2.74 15.65
CA GLY A 210 -9.47 -3.68 15.70
C GLY A 210 -10.28 -3.55 16.98
N ALA A 211 -9.62 -3.31 18.11
CA ALA A 211 -10.29 -3.08 19.39
C ALA A 211 -11.12 -1.78 19.45
N LEU A 212 -10.85 -0.81 18.58
CA LEU A 212 -11.60 0.45 18.49
C LEU A 212 -12.69 0.44 17.42
N MET A 213 -12.68 -0.57 16.54
CA MET A 213 -13.60 -0.63 15.43
C MET A 213 -15.05 -0.82 15.95
N PRO A 214 -16.03 0.01 15.54
CA PRO A 214 -17.40 -0.16 15.99
C PRO A 214 -17.95 -1.53 15.60
N LYS A 215 -18.75 -2.15 16.48
CA LYS A 215 -19.34 -3.46 16.19
C LYS A 215 -20.25 -3.38 14.96
N GLY A 216 -20.09 -4.33 14.04
CA GLY A 216 -20.94 -4.45 12.85
C GLY A 216 -20.42 -3.73 11.61
N VAL A 217 -19.31 -2.99 11.68
CA VAL A 217 -18.69 -2.39 10.48
C VAL A 217 -17.78 -3.39 9.77
N SER A 218 -17.65 -3.23 8.45
CA SER A 218 -16.66 -3.93 7.63
C SER A 218 -15.34 -3.16 7.66
N TRP A 219 -14.30 -3.70 8.31
CA TRP A 219 -12.96 -3.11 8.24
C TRP A 219 -12.21 -3.60 6.99
N ILE A 220 -11.99 -2.69 6.05
CA ILE A 220 -11.18 -2.93 4.87
C ILE A 220 -9.76 -2.45 5.16
N LYS A 221 -8.87 -3.41 5.48
CA LYS A 221 -7.43 -3.18 5.72
C LYS A 221 -6.67 -2.88 4.42
N ALA A 222 -6.88 -1.68 3.90
CA ALA A 222 -6.20 -1.19 2.69
C ALA A 222 -6.11 0.34 2.73
N ALA A 223 -5.19 0.90 1.96
CA ALA A 223 -5.19 2.33 1.71
C ALA A 223 -6.02 2.68 0.47
N VAL A 224 -6.70 3.83 0.50
CA VAL A 224 -7.32 4.41 -0.68
C VAL A 224 -6.24 5.04 -1.56
N ALA A 225 -6.27 4.68 -2.83
CA ALA A 225 -5.34 5.13 -3.86
C ALA A 225 -5.92 6.26 -4.72
N ALA A 226 -7.23 6.22 -5.01
CA ALA A 226 -7.92 7.26 -5.78
C ALA A 226 -9.42 7.32 -5.46
N PHE A 227 -10.04 8.46 -5.81
CA PHE A 227 -11.48 8.70 -5.70
C PHE A 227 -12.09 8.82 -7.10
N GLU A 228 -13.22 8.15 -7.32
CA GLU A 228 -14.01 8.17 -8.56
C GLU A 228 -15.44 8.62 -8.23
N PRO A 229 -15.67 9.92 -7.91
CA PRO A 229 -16.93 10.41 -7.38
C PRO A 229 -18.10 10.26 -8.36
N ASP A 230 -17.86 10.46 -9.65
CA ASP A 230 -18.89 10.31 -10.70
C ASP A 230 -19.43 8.89 -10.78
N ARG A 231 -18.61 7.91 -10.39
CA ARG A 231 -18.96 6.49 -10.34
C ARG A 231 -19.29 5.99 -8.94
N LYS A 232 -19.34 6.91 -7.96
CA LYS A 232 -19.51 6.60 -6.53
C LYS A 232 -18.60 5.47 -6.05
N ALA A 233 -17.31 5.57 -6.38
CA ALA A 233 -16.33 4.54 -6.06
C ALA A 233 -15.05 5.12 -5.45
N VAL A 234 -14.35 4.28 -4.70
CA VAL A 234 -12.95 4.49 -4.31
C VAL A 234 -12.11 3.33 -4.82
N ILE A 235 -10.91 3.64 -5.26
CA ILE A 235 -9.92 2.67 -5.73
C ILE A 235 -8.92 2.47 -4.59
N LEU A 236 -8.72 1.23 -4.17
CA LEU A 236 -7.77 0.83 -3.15
C LEU A 236 -6.41 0.49 -3.77
N GLU A 237 -5.40 0.29 -2.92
CA GLU A 237 -4.16 -0.37 -3.34
C GLU A 237 -4.46 -1.73 -4.03
N GLY A 238 -3.69 -2.10 -5.06
CA GLY A 238 -3.95 -3.33 -5.83
C GLY A 238 -5.15 -3.23 -6.80
N CYS A 239 -5.60 -2.01 -7.12
CA CYS A 239 -6.70 -1.73 -8.05
C CYS A 239 -8.05 -2.34 -7.64
N ARG A 240 -8.23 -2.73 -6.38
CA ARG A 240 -9.55 -3.16 -5.87
C ARG A 240 -10.48 -1.96 -5.80
N VAL A 241 -11.73 -2.15 -6.19
CA VAL A 241 -12.76 -1.09 -6.17
C VAL A 241 -13.75 -1.35 -5.04
N VAL A 242 -14.14 -0.27 -4.35
CA VAL A 242 -15.24 -0.28 -3.38
C VAL A 242 -16.24 0.81 -3.79
N THR A 243 -17.50 0.43 -3.99
CA THR A 243 -18.58 1.36 -4.35
C THR A 243 -19.39 1.77 -3.13
N TYR A 244 -20.06 2.92 -3.21
CA TYR A 244 -20.82 3.47 -2.08
C TYR A 244 -22.12 4.15 -2.49
N ASN A 245 -23.10 4.18 -1.59
CA ASN A 245 -24.24 5.10 -1.71
C ASN A 245 -23.89 6.50 -1.17
N LYS A 246 -23.16 6.57 -0.05
CA LYS A 246 -22.58 7.80 0.51
C LYS A 246 -21.13 7.58 0.94
N LEU A 247 -20.32 8.62 0.79
CA LEU A 247 -18.90 8.62 1.16
C LEU A 247 -18.64 9.63 2.27
N VAL A 248 -17.92 9.21 3.30
CA VAL A 248 -17.30 10.08 4.31
C VAL A 248 -15.80 10.06 4.10
N VAL A 249 -15.19 11.23 3.92
CA VAL A 249 -13.75 11.38 3.71
C VAL A 249 -13.13 11.94 4.99
N ALA A 250 -12.44 11.09 5.75
CA ALA A 250 -11.75 11.44 7.00
C ALA A 250 -10.28 10.94 7.03
N PRO A 251 -9.45 11.16 5.99
CA PRO A 251 -8.10 10.61 5.90
C PRO A 251 -7.08 11.31 6.82
N GLY A 252 -7.48 12.38 7.51
CA GLY A 252 -6.58 13.23 8.28
C GLY A 252 -5.67 14.08 7.40
N LEU A 253 -4.47 14.37 7.90
CA LEU A 253 -3.43 15.14 7.20
C LEU A 253 -2.20 14.26 6.92
N LYS A 254 -1.42 14.64 5.91
CA LYS A 254 -0.10 14.07 5.65
C LYS A 254 0.97 15.06 6.06
N LEU A 255 1.90 14.62 6.91
CA LEU A 255 3.06 15.42 7.31
C LEU A 255 4.08 15.42 6.16
N ASN A 256 4.45 16.61 5.67
CA ASN A 256 5.41 16.78 4.58
C ASN A 256 6.77 17.26 5.09
N TRP A 257 7.49 16.38 5.78
CA TRP A 257 8.80 16.69 6.36
C TRP A 257 9.88 17.03 5.33
N ALA A 258 9.73 16.58 4.09
CA ALA A 258 10.69 16.88 3.02
C ALA A 258 10.65 18.37 2.61
N ALA A 259 9.52 19.06 2.79
CA ALA A 259 9.39 20.48 2.45
C ALA A 259 10.22 21.41 3.36
N SER A 260 10.69 20.93 4.51
CA SER A 260 11.46 21.73 5.48
C SER A 260 12.98 21.51 5.43
N ARG A 261 13.51 20.83 4.41
CA ARG A 261 14.97 20.73 4.24
C ARG A 261 15.49 22.03 3.61
N ALA A 262 16.17 22.84 4.42
CA ALA A 262 17.03 23.94 3.99
C ALA A 262 18.39 23.40 3.51
#